data_AF-A0A9P6EGU6-F1
#
_entry.id   AF-A0A9P6EGU6-F1
#
_cell.length_a   1.000
_cell.length_b   1.000
_cell.length_c   1.000
_cell.angle_alpha   90.00
_cell.angle_beta   90.00
_cell.angle_gamma   90.00
#
_symmetry.space_group_name_H-M   'P 1'
#
loop_
_entity.id
_entity.type
_entity.pdbx_description
1 polymer ?
#
loop_
_entity_poly.entity_id
_entity_poly.type
_entity_poly.pdbx_seq_one_letter_code
_entity_poly.pdbx_strand_id
1 'polypeptide(L)'
;MDTILLHVENTNEVPNAWQQAFLESERAAVNAKIWQIEGEITKLLVQRDALKSQHQRYTSALSPLRRCPNEILVEIFTHFNASDYQDVLNISHVCHGWREVIFGIPILWVDIIVHIQDGNQPTAQTALARIEHHIKCAKGRPLSLMIGEVPHHLMMTIMCTIFAETTVKPSRFAARWRNITIPANSADLDGLLWVLNRYQTLDADPSTLASFTITHSSLDLFPNEDAIIDLKPLTALRTFRCEVEDPDFLDHVLINWGTLTSLTLGTPLPSVSYLNILALCPGLESLQILSEDQGEEIEDGDLITLQNLRELHIISWSCPMTLIERISCPVVESIAFDFSYAYVLEPVVYGFLERSKTDRLHHFHCSGELLFALLDSLGIPSPGFPSLVSLKLDREHNDDHDLNIFDFLTREGHADEFPKLERLEILDHDPSFRPEELESCLQMIRSRLEVSPDKLAQGWRALQRVVVQSGEEESEELSPLKAMRRFHEQGLLVGLL
;
A
#
# COMPACT_ATOMS: atom_id res chain seq x y z
N MET A 1 70.04 -22.23 -22.98
CA MET A 1 69.42 -22.35 -21.65
C MET A 1 69.26 -23.82 -21.29
N ASP A 2 68.59 -24.59 -22.16
CA ASP A 2 68.31 -26.02 -21.97
C ASP A 2 69.56 -26.86 -21.67
N THR A 3 70.69 -26.62 -22.32
CA THR A 3 71.92 -27.41 -22.11
C THR A 3 72.59 -27.15 -20.76
N ILE A 4 72.42 -25.96 -20.17
CA ILE A 4 72.99 -25.59 -18.85
C ILE A 4 72.05 -26.07 -17.74
N LEU A 5 70.74 -25.92 -17.93
CA LEU A 5 69.72 -26.43 -17.00
C LEU A 5 69.74 -27.96 -16.95
N LEU A 6 69.81 -28.65 -18.09
CA LEU A 6 69.96 -30.11 -18.12
C LEU A 6 71.22 -30.58 -17.39
N HIS A 7 72.32 -29.84 -17.49
CA HIS A 7 73.57 -30.23 -16.84
C HIS A 7 73.46 -30.08 -15.32
N VAL A 8 72.92 -28.96 -14.83
CA VAL A 8 72.71 -28.70 -13.40
C VAL A 8 71.68 -29.68 -12.79
N GLU A 9 70.61 -30.01 -13.52
CA GLU A 9 69.60 -30.98 -13.08
C GLU A 9 70.15 -32.41 -12.99
N ASN A 10 71.16 -32.76 -13.80
CA ASN A 10 71.67 -34.14 -13.87
C ASN A 10 72.93 -34.41 -13.04
N THR A 11 73.70 -33.40 -12.61
CA THR A 11 75.01 -33.65 -11.95
C THR A 11 75.04 -33.41 -10.44
N ASN A 12 73.99 -32.84 -9.82
CA ASN A 12 74.00 -32.42 -8.40
C ASN A 12 75.20 -31.51 -8.02
N GLU A 13 75.97 -31.03 -8.98
CA GLU A 13 77.10 -30.13 -8.75
C GLU A 13 76.59 -28.70 -8.57
N VAL A 14 77.15 -27.99 -7.59
CA VAL A 14 76.79 -26.59 -7.33
C VAL A 14 77.18 -25.74 -8.55
N PRO A 15 76.27 -24.91 -9.10
CA PRO A 15 76.60 -24.04 -10.22
C PRO A 15 77.80 -23.15 -9.90
N ASN A 16 78.77 -23.12 -10.80
CA ASN A 16 79.95 -22.27 -10.64
C ASN A 16 79.60 -20.78 -10.85
N ALA A 17 80.52 -19.88 -10.49
CA ALA A 17 80.27 -18.44 -10.45
C ALA A 17 79.79 -17.84 -11.80
N TRP A 18 80.28 -18.36 -12.94
CA TRP A 18 79.84 -17.85 -14.25
C TRP A 18 78.44 -18.34 -14.62
N GLN A 19 78.04 -19.56 -14.23
CA GLN A 19 76.68 -20.07 -14.42
C GLN A 19 75.67 -19.25 -13.61
N GLN A 20 76.02 -18.90 -12.36
CA GLN A 20 75.19 -18.02 -11.53
C GLN A 20 75.05 -16.63 -12.14
N ALA A 21 76.16 -16.00 -12.57
CA ALA A 21 76.14 -14.70 -13.22
C ALA A 21 75.32 -14.70 -14.53
N PHE A 22 75.40 -15.79 -15.31
CA PHE A 22 74.59 -15.96 -16.52
C PHE A 22 73.10 -16.05 -16.20
N LEU A 23 72.71 -16.86 -15.22
CA LEU A 23 71.32 -17.00 -14.78
C LEU A 23 70.76 -15.68 -14.20
N GLU A 24 71.57 -14.95 -13.43
CA GLU A 24 71.20 -13.63 -12.92
C GLU A 24 71.02 -12.61 -14.03
N SER A 25 71.88 -12.62 -15.06
CA SER A 25 71.74 -11.78 -16.25
C SER A 25 70.46 -12.08 -17.03
N GLU A 26 70.13 -13.36 -17.26
CA GLU A 26 68.88 -13.78 -17.91
C GLU A 26 67.66 -13.40 -17.06
N ARG A 27 67.72 -13.63 -15.74
CA ARG A 27 66.65 -13.22 -14.82
C ARG A 27 66.43 -11.71 -14.86
N ALA A 28 67.51 -10.92 -14.88
CA ALA A 28 67.44 -9.48 -14.99
C ALA A 28 66.82 -9.04 -16.35
N ALA A 29 67.17 -9.71 -17.45
CA ALA A 29 66.60 -9.45 -18.77
C ALA A 29 65.10 -9.77 -18.83
N VAL A 30 64.67 -10.90 -18.27
CA VAL A 30 63.24 -11.27 -18.18
C VAL A 30 62.48 -10.28 -17.29
N ASN A 31 63.03 -9.91 -16.13
CA ASN A 31 62.41 -8.93 -15.24
C ASN A 31 62.28 -7.55 -15.91
N ALA A 32 63.29 -7.10 -16.66
CA ALA A 32 63.21 -5.87 -17.43
C ALA A 32 62.08 -5.92 -18.48
N LYS A 33 61.87 -7.08 -19.12
CA LYS A 33 60.76 -7.30 -20.06
C LYS A 33 59.40 -7.31 -19.37
N ILE A 34 59.30 -7.92 -18.18
CA ILE A 34 58.08 -7.86 -17.34
C ILE A 34 57.75 -6.40 -17.02
N TRP A 35 58.72 -5.61 -16.55
CA TRP A 35 58.53 -4.20 -16.22
C TRP A 35 58.10 -3.38 -17.44
N GLN A 36 58.66 -3.67 -18.62
CA GLN A 36 58.23 -3.03 -19.86
C GLN A 36 56.76 -3.36 -20.19
N ILE A 37 56.37 -4.63 -20.12
CA ILE A 37 55.00 -5.09 -20.40
C ILE A 37 54.02 -4.47 -19.40
N GLU A 38 54.35 -4.45 -18.11
CA GLU A 38 53.53 -3.82 -17.06
C GLU A 38 53.36 -2.31 -17.31
N GLY A 39 54.41 -1.63 -17.76
CA GLY A 39 54.35 -0.23 -18.19
C GLY A 39 53.43 -0.03 -19.39
N GLU A 40 53.50 -0.90 -20.39
CA GLU A 40 52.61 -0.88 -21.56
C GLU A 40 51.15 -1.17 -21.21
N ILE A 41 50.88 -2.15 -20.34
CA ILE A 41 49.54 -2.45 -19.81
C ILE A 41 48.97 -1.22 -19.11
N THR A 42 49.75 -0.61 -18.21
CA THR A 42 49.32 0.59 -17.46
C THR A 42 48.97 1.73 -18.42
N LYS A 43 49.80 1.96 -19.44
CA LYS A 43 49.55 2.98 -20.47
C LYS A 43 48.27 2.69 -21.25
N LEU A 44 48.04 1.44 -21.67
CA LEU A 44 46.85 1.04 -22.41
C LEU A 44 45.57 1.14 -21.56
N LEU A 45 45.64 0.82 -20.26
CA LEU A 45 44.51 0.98 -19.34
C LEU A 45 44.10 2.46 -19.20
N VAL A 46 45.06 3.36 -19.03
CA VAL A 46 44.80 4.82 -19.01
C VAL A 46 44.15 5.27 -20.33
N GLN A 47 44.64 4.78 -21.48
CA GLN A 47 44.05 5.11 -22.78
C GLN A 47 42.63 4.56 -22.94
N ARG A 48 42.37 3.32 -22.51
CA ARG A 48 41.04 2.70 -22.50
C ARG A 48 40.06 3.52 -21.67
N ASP A 49 40.46 3.94 -20.46
CA ASP A 49 39.57 4.68 -19.55
C ASP A 49 39.30 6.10 -20.08
N ALA A 50 40.28 6.74 -20.73
CA ALA A 50 40.09 7.99 -21.45
C ALA A 50 39.10 7.86 -22.62
N LEU A 51 39.24 6.81 -23.45
CA LEU A 51 38.32 6.53 -24.56
C LEU A 51 36.92 6.16 -24.06
N LYS A 52 36.80 5.38 -22.98
CA LYS A 52 35.52 5.05 -22.34
C LYS A 52 34.81 6.32 -21.85
N SER A 53 35.56 7.23 -21.22
CA SER A 53 35.04 8.53 -20.78
C SER A 53 34.57 9.40 -21.96
N GLN A 54 35.32 9.42 -23.06
CA GLN A 54 34.92 10.13 -24.29
C GLN A 54 33.66 9.52 -24.91
N HIS A 55 33.61 8.19 -25.05
CA HIS A 55 32.45 7.48 -25.57
C HIS A 55 31.20 7.76 -24.72
N GLN A 56 31.32 7.71 -23.39
CA GLN A 56 30.22 8.04 -22.48
C GLN A 56 29.71 9.48 -22.68
N ARG A 57 30.60 10.46 -22.90
CA ARG A 57 30.22 11.85 -23.22
C ARG A 57 29.46 11.93 -24.55
N TYR A 58 29.92 11.24 -25.59
CA TYR A 58 29.25 11.21 -26.89
C TYR A 58 27.88 10.53 -26.80
N THR A 59 27.79 9.35 -26.19
CA THR A 59 26.53 8.63 -26.00
C THR A 59 25.54 9.46 -25.18
N SER A 60 26.00 10.14 -24.13
CA SER A 60 25.18 11.06 -23.35
C SER A 60 24.67 12.23 -24.19
N ALA A 61 25.51 12.81 -25.07
CA ALA A 61 25.15 13.91 -25.94
C ALA A 61 24.17 13.52 -27.06
N LEU A 62 24.30 12.30 -27.58
CA LEU A 62 23.43 11.74 -28.62
C LEU A 62 22.15 11.08 -28.08
N SER A 63 22.02 11.00 -26.75
CA SER A 63 20.83 10.44 -26.09
C SER A 63 19.55 11.07 -26.67
N PRO A 64 18.58 10.25 -27.13
CA PRO A 64 17.30 10.74 -27.62
C PRO A 64 16.61 11.70 -26.64
N LEU A 65 16.80 11.47 -25.33
CA LEU A 65 16.22 12.28 -24.27
C LEU A 65 16.71 13.72 -24.24
N ARG A 66 17.92 14.01 -24.75
CA ARG A 66 18.42 15.40 -24.87
C ARG A 66 17.84 16.15 -26.06
N ARG A 67 17.34 15.43 -27.06
CA ARG A 67 16.65 15.99 -28.24
C ARG A 67 15.13 16.03 -28.05
N CYS A 68 14.65 15.50 -26.93
CA CYS A 68 13.26 15.49 -26.56
C CYS A 68 12.79 16.93 -26.28
N PRO A 69 11.73 17.43 -26.94
CA PRO A 69 11.12 18.70 -26.57
C PRO A 69 10.69 18.70 -25.09
N ASN A 70 10.72 19.87 -24.45
CA ASN A 70 10.37 19.99 -23.04
C ASN A 70 8.94 19.53 -22.77
N GLU A 71 8.03 19.69 -23.73
CA GLU A 71 6.63 19.27 -23.63
C GLU A 71 6.50 17.75 -23.46
N ILE A 72 7.33 16.99 -24.19
CA ILE A 72 7.35 15.53 -24.08
C ILE A 72 8.00 15.09 -22.77
N LEU A 73 9.04 15.80 -22.31
CA LEU A 73 9.61 15.56 -20.98
C LEU A 73 8.60 15.84 -19.87
N VAL A 74 7.82 16.92 -19.99
CA VAL A 74 6.71 17.22 -19.07
C VAL A 74 5.73 16.06 -19.03
N GLU A 75 5.26 15.58 -20.19
CA GLU A 75 4.33 14.45 -20.26
C GLU A 75 4.91 13.19 -19.62
N ILE A 76 6.17 12.85 -19.92
CA ILE A 76 6.85 11.68 -19.33
C ILE A 76 6.90 11.82 -17.80
N PHE A 77 7.30 12.98 -17.29
CA PHE A 77 7.39 13.17 -15.84
C PHE A 77 6.01 13.28 -15.18
N THR A 78 4.95 13.73 -15.85
CA THR A 78 3.61 13.68 -15.26
C THR A 78 3.07 12.27 -15.05
N HIS A 79 3.58 11.28 -15.79
CA HIS A 79 3.31 9.85 -15.56
C HIS A 79 4.30 9.21 -14.58
N PHE A 80 5.29 9.96 -14.09
CA PHE A 80 6.20 9.48 -13.07
C PHE A 80 5.51 9.51 -11.71
N ASN A 81 5.12 8.34 -11.22
CA ASN A 81 4.57 8.17 -9.89
C ASN A 81 5.70 8.25 -8.86
N ALA A 82 6.07 9.46 -8.45
CA ALA A 82 7.05 9.67 -7.41
C ALA A 82 6.45 9.29 -6.06
N SER A 83 6.92 8.18 -5.50
CA SER A 83 6.58 7.76 -4.13
C SER A 83 7.28 8.60 -3.07
N ASP A 84 8.40 9.25 -3.40
CA ASP A 84 9.16 10.09 -2.47
C ASP A 84 9.69 11.34 -3.18
N TYR A 85 9.86 12.42 -2.42
CA TYR A 85 10.65 13.59 -2.78
C TYR A 85 12.03 13.23 -3.34
N GLN A 86 12.66 12.20 -2.76
CA GLN A 86 13.98 11.76 -3.22
C GLN A 86 13.94 11.26 -4.67
N ASP A 87 12.82 10.67 -5.12
CA ASP A 87 12.66 10.22 -6.51
C ASP A 87 12.63 11.42 -7.47
N VAL A 88 11.84 12.45 -7.13
CA VAL A 88 11.77 13.70 -7.91
C VAL A 88 13.15 14.37 -7.97
N LEU A 89 13.85 14.42 -6.84
CA LEU A 89 15.21 14.95 -6.79
C LEU A 89 16.17 14.12 -7.63
N ASN A 90 16.18 12.79 -7.50
CA ASN A 90 17.05 11.88 -8.23
C ASN A 90 16.95 12.11 -9.74
N ILE A 91 15.73 12.29 -10.27
CA ILE A 91 15.50 12.61 -11.68
C ILE A 91 16.01 14.03 -12.02
N SER A 92 15.81 15.00 -11.12
CA SER A 92 16.36 16.36 -11.28
C SER A 92 17.91 16.41 -11.26
N HIS A 93 18.58 15.35 -10.80
CA HIS A 93 20.05 15.24 -10.82
C HIS A 93 20.61 14.68 -12.13
N VAL A 94 19.77 14.19 -13.06
CA VAL A 94 20.23 13.63 -14.34
C VAL A 94 20.94 14.67 -15.21
N CYS A 95 20.28 15.82 -15.45
CA CYS A 95 20.90 16.95 -16.14
C CYS A 95 20.18 18.28 -15.84
N HIS A 96 20.80 19.40 -16.21
CA HIS A 96 20.22 20.73 -16.00
C HIS A 96 18.85 20.91 -16.67
N GLY A 97 18.69 20.44 -17.91
CA GLY A 97 17.41 20.58 -18.63
C GLY A 97 16.28 19.82 -17.95
N TRP A 98 16.55 18.62 -17.43
CA TRP A 98 15.57 17.84 -16.68
C TRP A 98 15.18 18.53 -15.39
N ARG A 99 16.16 19.08 -14.68
CA ARG A 99 15.93 19.87 -13.47
C ARG A 99 14.99 21.05 -13.71
N GLU A 100 15.25 21.85 -14.74
CA GLU A 100 14.42 23.01 -15.09
C GLU A 100 12.99 22.58 -15.44
N VAL A 101 12.83 21.50 -16.20
CA VAL A 101 11.53 20.94 -16.56
C VAL A 101 10.79 20.47 -15.31
N ILE A 102 11.41 19.67 -14.45
CA ILE A 102 10.79 19.09 -13.24
C ILE A 102 10.35 20.19 -12.26
N PHE A 103 11.18 21.21 -12.02
CA PHE A 103 10.77 22.36 -11.21
C PHE A 103 9.64 23.19 -11.84
N GLY A 104 9.45 23.07 -13.16
CA GLY A 104 8.35 23.67 -13.89
C GLY A 104 6.99 22.99 -13.65
N ILE A 105 6.98 21.71 -13.28
CA ILE A 105 5.79 20.83 -13.22
C ILE A 105 5.23 20.79 -11.80
N PRO A 106 4.16 21.55 -11.48
CA PRO A 106 3.71 21.70 -10.10
C PRO A 106 3.09 20.42 -9.51
N ILE A 107 2.56 19.53 -10.35
CA ILE A 107 1.87 18.31 -9.89
C ILE A 107 2.82 17.32 -9.21
N LEU A 108 4.11 17.33 -9.57
CA LEU A 108 5.15 16.51 -8.94
C LEU A 108 5.48 16.92 -7.50
N TRP A 109 4.93 18.04 -7.03
CA TRP A 109 5.23 18.62 -5.73
C TRP A 109 3.98 18.72 -4.84
N VAL A 110 2.85 18.19 -5.29
CA VAL A 110 1.55 18.24 -4.60
C VAL A 110 1.54 17.32 -3.39
N ASP A 111 2.12 16.13 -3.53
CA ASP A 111 2.21 15.14 -2.48
C ASP A 111 3.53 15.33 -1.72
N ILE A 112 3.40 15.65 -0.44
CA ILE A 112 4.52 15.92 0.46
C ILE A 112 4.58 14.76 1.43
N ILE A 113 5.60 13.92 1.26
CA ILE A 113 5.83 12.75 2.12
C ILE A 113 7.05 13.03 3.00
N VAL A 114 6.86 12.93 4.31
CA VAL A 114 7.89 13.25 5.31
C VAL A 114 8.22 11.99 6.09
N HIS A 115 9.26 11.28 5.65
CA HIS A 115 9.84 10.16 6.38
C HIS A 115 11.06 10.63 7.18
N ILE A 116 11.15 10.20 8.45
CA ILE A 116 12.31 10.49 9.30
C ILE A 116 12.68 9.19 10.01
N GLN A 117 13.64 8.48 9.45
CA GLN A 117 14.15 7.26 10.08
C GLN A 117 15.26 7.61 11.08
N ASP A 118 15.45 6.80 12.11
CA ASP A 118 16.57 6.98 13.03
C ASP A 118 17.91 6.60 12.38
N GLY A 119 18.94 7.42 12.60
CA GLY A 119 20.34 7.00 12.43
C GLY A 119 21.17 7.67 11.33
N ASN A 120 20.59 8.39 10.37
CA ASN A 120 21.35 9.15 9.35
C ASN A 120 20.54 10.25 8.64
N GLN A 121 19.41 10.65 9.22
CA GLN A 121 18.35 11.35 8.51
C GLN A 121 18.34 12.87 8.71
N PRO A 122 17.69 13.59 7.78
CA PRO A 122 17.45 15.03 7.86
C PRO A 122 17.07 15.48 9.27
N THR A 123 17.78 16.47 9.79
CA THR A 123 17.32 17.23 10.96
C THR A 123 15.91 17.76 10.71
N ALA A 124 15.14 18.06 11.75
CA ALA A 124 13.83 18.71 11.60
C ALA A 124 13.90 19.92 10.64
N GLN A 125 15.00 20.69 10.70
CA GLN A 125 15.27 21.80 9.77
C GLN A 125 15.34 21.38 8.30
N THR A 126 15.94 20.23 8.01
CA THR A 126 16.03 19.71 6.65
C THR A 126 14.68 19.22 6.15
N ALA A 127 13.88 18.57 7.00
CA ALA A 127 12.51 18.19 6.66
C ALA A 127 11.66 19.43 6.32
N LEU A 128 11.78 20.49 7.12
CA LEU A 128 11.09 21.76 6.88
C LEU A 128 11.51 22.42 5.58
N ALA A 129 12.83 22.52 5.32
CA ALA A 129 13.33 23.07 4.08
C ALA A 129 12.80 22.30 2.85
N ARG A 130 12.62 20.97 2.97
CA ARG A 130 11.97 20.15 1.94
C ARG A 130 10.50 20.50 1.77
N ILE A 131 9.74 20.60 2.86
CA ILE A 131 8.31 20.94 2.83
C ILE A 131 8.09 22.33 2.22
N GLU A 132 8.84 23.34 2.65
CA GLU A 132 8.82 24.68 2.07
C GLU A 132 9.11 24.66 0.57
N HIS A 133 10.09 23.85 0.17
CA HIS A 133 10.45 23.68 -1.23
C HIS A 133 9.30 23.07 -2.05
N HIS A 134 8.62 22.03 -1.55
CA HIS A 134 7.44 21.46 -2.20
C HIS A 134 6.32 22.49 -2.31
N ILE A 135 5.98 23.16 -1.21
CA ILE A 135 4.90 24.16 -1.18
C ILE A 135 5.14 25.24 -2.23
N LYS A 136 6.39 25.68 -2.38
CA LYS A 136 6.82 26.65 -3.39
C LYS A 136 6.70 26.09 -4.81
N CYS A 137 7.18 24.87 -5.06
CA CYS A 137 7.15 24.25 -6.39
C CYS A 137 5.74 23.84 -6.83
N ALA A 138 4.86 23.48 -5.90
CA ALA A 138 3.44 23.18 -6.13
C ALA A 138 2.61 24.42 -6.51
N LYS A 139 3.17 25.63 -6.30
CA LYS A 139 2.60 26.93 -6.66
C LYS A 139 1.26 27.21 -6.00
N GLY A 140 0.15 26.93 -6.69
CA GLY A 140 -1.22 27.16 -6.21
C GLY A 140 -2.09 25.89 -6.24
N ARG A 141 -1.49 24.72 -6.46
CA ARG A 141 -2.22 23.46 -6.46
C ARG A 141 -2.65 23.06 -5.04
N PRO A 142 -3.74 22.30 -4.88
CA PRO A 142 -4.04 21.63 -3.62
C PRO A 142 -2.85 20.76 -3.20
N LEU A 143 -2.64 20.61 -1.90
CA LEU A 143 -1.52 19.90 -1.31
C LEU A 143 -2.04 18.68 -0.53
N SER A 144 -1.25 17.61 -0.56
CA SER A 144 -1.41 16.42 0.26
C SER A 144 -0.20 16.31 1.18
N LEU A 145 -0.40 16.13 2.47
CA LEU A 145 0.68 15.89 3.43
C LEU A 145 0.52 14.48 3.99
N MET A 146 1.55 13.67 3.84
CA MET A 146 1.69 12.41 4.55
C MET A 146 2.94 12.48 5.41
N ILE A 147 2.75 12.40 6.72
CA ILE A 147 3.86 12.22 7.64
C ILE A 147 4.03 10.69 7.78
N GLY A 148 5.24 10.18 7.63
CA GLY A 148 5.54 8.78 7.88
C GLY A 148 5.84 8.54 9.36
N GLU A 149 6.24 7.32 9.75
CA GLU A 149 6.76 7.10 11.10
C GLU A 149 7.92 8.08 11.39
N VAL A 150 7.76 8.90 12.43
CA VAL A 150 8.76 9.86 12.90
C VAL A 150 9.03 9.57 14.38
N PRO A 151 10.30 9.56 14.82
CA PRO A 151 10.64 9.50 16.24
C PRO A 151 9.94 10.63 17.01
N HIS A 152 9.26 10.27 18.10
CA HIS A 152 8.45 11.17 18.92
C HIS A 152 9.07 12.56 19.16
N HIS A 153 10.34 12.59 19.58
CA HIS A 153 11.05 13.83 19.89
C HIS A 153 11.19 14.81 18.70
N LEU A 154 11.13 14.32 17.45
CA LEU A 154 11.19 15.14 16.25
C LEU A 154 9.81 15.57 15.77
N MET A 155 8.79 14.71 15.94
CA MET A 155 7.42 15.00 15.49
C MET A 155 6.92 16.32 16.07
N MET A 156 7.08 16.54 17.37
CA MET A 156 6.67 17.82 17.97
C MET A 156 7.40 19.02 17.35
N THR A 157 8.70 18.89 17.09
CA THR A 157 9.47 19.97 16.45
C THR A 157 8.97 20.21 15.03
N ILE A 158 8.66 19.16 14.27
CA ILE A 158 8.21 19.24 12.89
C ILE A 158 6.79 19.78 12.81
N MET A 159 5.86 19.29 13.62
CA MET A 159 4.50 19.81 13.70
C MET A 159 4.52 21.26 14.15
N CYS A 160 5.23 21.57 15.24
CA CYS A 160 5.42 22.96 15.66
C CYS A 160 5.95 23.80 14.51
N THR A 161 6.92 23.33 13.74
CA THR A 161 7.57 24.19 12.75
C THR A 161 6.89 24.21 11.38
N ILE A 162 6.28 23.13 10.90
CA ILE A 162 5.43 23.15 9.69
C ILE A 162 4.33 24.16 9.89
N PHE A 163 3.71 24.14 11.07
CA PHE A 163 2.58 25.01 11.36
C PHE A 163 3.00 26.34 11.99
N ALA A 164 4.22 26.49 12.56
CA ALA A 164 4.77 27.78 13.04
C ALA A 164 5.63 28.55 12.02
N GLU A 165 6.42 27.93 11.16
CA GLU A 165 7.09 28.67 10.07
C GLU A 165 6.09 29.07 8.99
N THR A 166 5.00 28.31 8.79
CA THR A 166 3.83 28.86 8.11
C THR A 166 3.22 30.03 8.89
N THR A 167 3.33 30.13 10.24
CA THR A 167 2.78 31.25 11.03
C THR A 167 3.40 32.64 10.82
N VAL A 168 4.51 32.79 10.08
CA VAL A 168 4.93 34.15 9.68
C VAL A 168 4.02 34.69 8.56
N LYS A 169 3.38 33.82 7.75
CA LYS A 169 2.29 34.15 6.77
C LYS A 169 1.29 32.98 6.56
N PRO A 170 0.55 32.58 7.59
CA PRO A 170 -0.16 31.28 7.61
C PRO A 170 -1.34 31.21 6.64
N SER A 171 -1.90 32.35 6.25
CA SER A 171 -3.11 32.43 5.45
C SER A 171 -2.99 31.94 4.01
N ARG A 172 -1.79 31.80 3.44
CA ARG A 172 -1.66 31.50 1.99
C ARG A 172 -1.59 30.02 1.63
N PHE A 173 -1.14 29.17 2.55
CA PHE A 173 -0.92 27.75 2.25
C PHE A 173 -1.95 26.86 2.94
N ALA A 174 -2.50 27.28 4.08
CA ALA A 174 -3.49 26.51 4.82
C ALA A 174 -4.72 26.17 3.96
N ALA A 175 -5.19 27.13 3.16
CA ALA A 175 -6.30 26.97 2.21
C ALA A 175 -5.96 26.09 0.98
N ARG A 176 -4.76 25.50 0.92
CA ARG A 176 -4.38 24.57 -0.14
C ARG A 176 -4.37 23.12 0.34
N TRP A 177 -4.35 22.85 1.63
CA TRP A 177 -4.36 21.48 2.13
C TRP A 177 -5.69 20.82 1.80
N ARG A 178 -5.61 19.66 1.14
CA ARG A 178 -6.75 18.85 0.74
C ARG A 178 -6.77 17.51 1.45
N ASN A 179 -5.59 16.89 1.58
CA ASN A 179 -5.44 15.61 2.24
C ASN A 179 -4.33 15.74 3.29
N ILE A 180 -4.60 15.25 4.50
CA ILE A 180 -3.61 15.19 5.57
C ILE A 180 -3.65 13.79 6.17
N THR A 181 -2.52 13.11 6.16
CA THR A 181 -2.29 11.80 6.78
C THR A 181 -1.23 11.95 7.85
N ILE A 182 -1.61 11.67 9.09
CA ILE A 182 -0.72 11.77 10.25
C ILE A 182 -0.65 10.39 10.90
N PRO A 183 0.55 9.81 11.07
CA PRO A 183 0.72 8.69 11.95
C PRO A 183 0.68 9.23 13.36
N ALA A 184 -0.32 8.82 14.12
CA ALA A 184 -0.34 9.07 15.53
C ALA A 184 0.63 8.08 16.19
N ASN A 185 1.62 8.61 16.90
CA ASN A 185 2.32 7.90 17.96
C ASN A 185 1.80 8.47 19.29
N SER A 186 1.88 7.69 20.37
CA SER A 186 1.17 7.95 21.63
C SER A 186 1.42 9.32 22.25
N ALA A 187 2.61 9.89 22.07
CA ALA A 187 2.96 11.17 22.67
C ALA A 187 2.87 12.38 21.69
N ASP A 188 2.25 12.21 20.51
CA ASP A 188 2.16 13.21 19.43
C ASP A 188 0.77 13.85 19.25
N LEU A 189 -0.21 13.43 20.05
CA LEU A 189 -1.57 13.96 20.04
C LEU A 189 -1.63 15.46 20.36
N ASP A 190 -0.82 15.93 21.30
CA ASP A 190 -0.69 17.37 21.62
C ASP A 190 -0.24 18.19 20.41
N GLY A 191 0.63 17.62 19.58
CA GLY A 191 1.08 18.23 18.32
C GLY A 191 -0.05 18.31 17.31
N LEU A 192 -0.79 17.22 17.14
CA LEU A 192 -1.94 17.17 16.24
C LEU A 192 -3.06 18.13 16.68
N LEU A 193 -3.37 18.16 17.97
CA LEU A 193 -4.33 19.09 18.58
C LEU A 193 -3.89 20.54 18.40
N TRP A 194 -2.61 20.83 18.63
CA TRP A 194 -2.07 22.16 18.41
C TRP A 194 -2.20 22.57 16.93
N VAL A 195 -1.93 21.65 16.01
CA VAL A 195 -2.06 21.87 14.56
C VAL A 195 -3.50 22.15 14.14
N LEU A 196 -4.45 21.35 14.61
CA LEU A 196 -5.85 21.50 14.26
C LEU A 196 -6.46 22.74 14.90
N ASN A 197 -6.21 22.99 16.19
CA ASN A 197 -6.62 24.22 16.86
C ASN A 197 -6.02 25.44 16.16
N ARG A 198 -4.77 25.35 15.69
CA ARG A 198 -4.17 26.41 14.90
C ARG A 198 -4.86 26.58 13.54
N TYR A 199 -5.14 25.50 12.82
CA TYR A 199 -5.83 25.57 11.54
C TYR A 199 -7.14 26.36 11.64
N GLN A 200 -7.91 26.13 12.71
CA GLN A 200 -9.13 26.91 12.99
C GLN A 200 -8.86 28.40 13.24
N THR A 201 -7.77 28.74 13.95
CA THR A 201 -7.44 30.14 14.26
C THR A 201 -6.87 30.93 13.08
N LEU A 202 -6.48 30.28 11.97
CA LEU A 202 -5.63 30.87 10.94
C LEU A 202 -6.37 31.59 9.79
N ASP A 203 -7.68 31.87 9.91
CA ASP A 203 -8.52 32.40 8.81
C ASP A 203 -8.43 31.55 7.53
N ALA A 204 -7.92 30.32 7.64
CA ALA A 204 -7.89 29.38 6.55
C ALA A 204 -9.34 29.03 6.22
N ASP A 205 -9.70 29.05 4.94
CA ASP A 205 -11.00 28.59 4.51
C ASP A 205 -11.11 27.10 4.86
N PRO A 206 -11.91 26.72 5.86
CA PRO A 206 -11.98 25.34 6.31
C PRO A 206 -12.67 24.44 5.27
N SER A 207 -13.10 25.01 4.14
CA SER A 207 -13.70 24.31 3.02
C SER A 207 -12.70 23.63 2.08
N THR A 208 -11.39 23.59 2.37
CA THR A 208 -10.41 22.99 1.44
C THR A 208 -9.99 21.58 1.81
N LEU A 209 -9.98 21.24 3.10
CA LEU A 209 -9.58 19.91 3.56
C LEU A 209 -10.71 18.91 3.27
N ALA A 210 -10.44 17.96 2.37
CA ALA A 210 -11.39 16.96 1.90
C ALA A 210 -11.14 15.56 2.51
N SER A 211 -9.89 15.24 2.86
CA SER A 211 -9.50 13.96 3.46
C SER A 211 -8.64 14.18 4.69
N PHE A 212 -8.92 13.43 5.75
CA PHE A 212 -8.12 13.43 6.97
C PHE A 212 -7.94 11.99 7.46
N THR A 213 -6.69 11.60 7.65
CA THR A 213 -6.29 10.25 8.03
C THR A 213 -5.41 10.29 9.27
N ILE A 214 -5.77 9.50 10.27
CA ILE A 214 -4.96 9.23 11.45
C ILE A 214 -4.71 7.73 11.53
N THR A 215 -3.44 7.33 11.66
CA THR A 215 -3.04 5.91 11.80
C THR A 215 -2.12 5.74 12.99
N HIS A 216 -2.36 4.79 13.89
CA HIS A 216 -1.61 4.58 15.12
C HIS A 216 -1.29 3.10 15.32
N SER A 217 -0.17 2.81 15.98
CA SER A 217 0.33 1.47 16.25
C SER A 217 0.77 1.23 17.71
N SER A 218 0.32 2.01 18.69
CA SER A 218 0.74 1.88 20.10
C SER A 218 -0.27 2.42 21.15
N LEU A 219 -0.60 1.57 22.11
CA LEU A 219 -1.66 1.71 23.12
C LEU A 219 -1.54 2.87 24.17
N ASP A 220 -0.48 3.68 24.22
CA ASP A 220 -0.24 4.57 25.38
C ASP A 220 -0.72 6.03 25.20
N LEU A 221 -1.91 6.25 24.64
CA LEU A 221 -2.22 7.48 23.90
C LEU A 221 -2.58 8.75 24.66
N PHE A 222 -2.94 8.73 25.96
CA PHE A 222 -3.46 9.96 26.58
C PHE A 222 -2.80 10.29 27.91
N PRO A 223 -1.81 11.21 27.94
CA PRO A 223 -1.41 11.86 29.17
C PRO A 223 -2.44 12.92 29.65
N ASN A 224 -3.48 13.22 28.88
CA ASN A 224 -4.44 14.29 29.18
C ASN A 224 -5.87 13.96 28.69
N GLU A 225 -6.71 13.45 29.58
CA GLU A 225 -8.12 13.06 29.32
C GLU A 225 -9.00 14.22 28.79
N ASP A 226 -8.56 15.48 28.91
CA ASP A 226 -9.34 16.66 28.53
C ASP A 226 -9.13 17.14 27.08
N ALA A 227 -8.29 16.45 26.30
CA ALA A 227 -7.81 16.97 25.03
C ALA A 227 -8.79 16.65 23.87
N ILE A 228 -9.57 17.64 23.43
CA ILE A 228 -10.58 17.47 22.37
C ILE A 228 -10.05 17.92 20.99
N ILE A 229 -10.14 17.01 20.01
CA ILE A 229 -9.87 17.26 18.59
C ILE A 229 -11.14 17.79 17.91
N ASP A 230 -11.22 19.10 17.70
CA ASP A 230 -12.36 19.69 16.98
C ASP A 230 -12.11 19.79 15.46
N LEU A 231 -12.76 18.90 14.72
CA LEU A 231 -12.82 18.85 13.25
C LEU A 231 -14.14 19.42 12.70
N LYS A 232 -15.10 19.86 13.54
CA LYS A 232 -16.40 20.41 13.08
C LYS A 232 -16.27 21.57 12.09
N PRO A 233 -15.28 22.48 12.20
CA PRO A 233 -15.15 23.57 11.24
C PRO A 233 -14.88 23.10 9.80
N LEU A 234 -14.33 21.90 9.61
CA LEU A 234 -13.92 21.34 8.33
C LEU A 234 -15.12 20.84 7.51
N THR A 235 -15.97 21.77 7.07
CA THR A 235 -17.24 21.48 6.36
C THR A 235 -17.06 20.79 4.99
N ALA A 236 -15.87 20.85 4.41
CA ALA A 236 -15.54 20.16 3.18
C ALA A 236 -14.96 18.76 3.38
N LEU A 237 -14.80 18.30 4.63
CA LEU A 237 -14.31 16.97 4.92
C LEU A 237 -15.30 15.94 4.38
N ARG A 238 -14.80 15.05 3.53
CA ARG A 238 -15.55 13.98 2.85
C ARG A 238 -15.03 12.59 3.21
N THR A 239 -13.73 12.49 3.44
CA THR A 239 -13.06 11.23 3.80
C THR A 239 -12.45 11.37 5.19
N PHE A 240 -12.80 10.45 6.08
CA PHE A 240 -12.18 10.34 7.40
C PHE A 240 -11.70 8.90 7.62
N ARG A 241 -10.41 8.74 7.94
CA ARG A 241 -9.81 7.45 8.28
C ARG A 241 -9.16 7.54 9.64
N CYS A 242 -9.51 6.63 10.53
CA CYS A 242 -9.01 6.58 11.89
C CYS A 242 -8.66 5.14 12.24
N GLU A 243 -7.37 4.83 12.32
CA GLU A 243 -6.86 3.52 12.71
C GLU A 243 -6.09 3.71 13.99
N VAL A 244 -6.78 3.73 15.13
CA VAL A 244 -6.18 4.02 16.43
C VAL A 244 -6.55 2.91 17.39
N GLU A 245 -5.57 2.26 18.02
CA GLU A 245 -5.83 1.12 18.90
C GLU A 245 -6.63 1.49 20.17
N ASP A 246 -6.66 2.77 20.53
CA ASP A 246 -7.39 3.26 21.70
C ASP A 246 -8.91 3.39 21.40
N PRO A 247 -9.78 2.65 22.12
CA PRO A 247 -11.23 2.69 21.94
C PRO A 247 -11.84 4.05 22.27
N ASP A 248 -11.26 4.80 23.21
CA ASP A 248 -11.82 6.06 23.70
C ASP A 248 -11.43 7.25 22.80
N PHE A 249 -10.51 7.04 21.85
CA PHE A 249 -9.99 8.09 20.98
C PHE A 249 -11.10 8.88 20.26
N LEU A 250 -12.13 8.19 19.76
CA LEU A 250 -13.19 8.85 19.00
C LEU A 250 -14.13 9.71 19.85
N ASP A 251 -14.21 9.46 21.16
CA ASP A 251 -14.97 10.32 22.08
C ASP A 251 -14.34 11.72 22.19
N HIS A 252 -13.04 11.81 21.91
CA HIS A 252 -12.30 13.06 21.86
C HIS A 252 -12.32 13.74 20.48
N VAL A 253 -12.92 13.13 19.45
CA VAL A 253 -12.98 13.68 18.08
C VAL A 253 -14.35 14.27 17.78
N LEU A 254 -14.44 15.60 17.76
CA LEU A 254 -15.62 16.31 17.32
C LEU A 254 -15.59 16.54 15.81
N ILE A 255 -16.31 15.73 15.04
CA ILE A 255 -16.38 15.86 13.57
C ILE A 255 -17.82 16.10 13.10
N ASN A 256 -17.97 16.75 11.94
CA ASN A 256 -19.27 16.85 11.27
C ASN A 256 -19.55 15.59 10.44
N TRP A 257 -19.94 14.52 11.12
CA TRP A 257 -20.24 13.20 10.52
C TRP A 257 -21.18 13.26 9.30
N GLY A 258 -22.12 14.22 9.30
CA GLY A 258 -23.12 14.35 8.23
C GLY A 258 -22.56 14.77 6.87
N THR A 259 -21.31 15.25 6.80
CA THR A 259 -20.67 15.63 5.54
C THR A 259 -19.80 14.54 4.92
N LEU A 260 -19.58 13.43 5.62
CA LEU A 260 -18.70 12.36 5.17
C LEU A 260 -19.37 11.51 4.09
N THR A 261 -18.58 11.15 3.07
CA THR A 261 -18.92 10.20 2.01
C THR A 261 -18.08 8.94 2.10
N SER A 262 -16.92 8.98 2.75
CA SER A 262 -16.05 7.82 2.99
C SER A 262 -15.57 7.81 4.44
N LEU A 263 -15.71 6.66 5.09
CA LEU A 263 -15.34 6.45 6.48
C LEU A 263 -14.57 5.15 6.63
N THR A 264 -13.37 5.22 7.21
CA THR A 264 -12.57 4.05 7.60
C THR A 264 -12.30 4.10 9.10
N LEU A 265 -12.73 3.08 9.83
CA LEU A 265 -12.53 2.97 11.27
C LEU A 265 -11.76 1.69 11.57
N GLY A 266 -10.51 1.83 11.99
CA GLY A 266 -9.67 0.74 12.50
C GLY A 266 -9.44 0.79 14.01
N THR A 267 -10.33 1.46 14.72
CA THR A 267 -10.34 1.55 16.19
C THR A 267 -11.17 0.41 16.77
N PRO A 268 -10.70 -0.34 17.78
CA PRO A 268 -11.51 -1.40 18.39
C PRO A 268 -12.64 -0.78 19.21
N LEU A 269 -13.81 -0.60 18.61
CA LEU A 269 -14.99 -0.04 19.29
C LEU A 269 -16.03 -1.12 19.58
N PRO A 270 -16.82 -0.97 20.65
CA PRO A 270 -18.05 -1.72 20.80
C PRO A 270 -18.99 -1.48 19.61
N SER A 271 -19.73 -2.51 19.21
CA SER A 271 -20.70 -2.43 18.09
C SER A 271 -21.67 -1.24 18.19
N VAL A 272 -22.11 -0.87 19.39
CA VAL A 272 -23.01 0.28 19.59
C VAL A 272 -22.33 1.61 19.29
N SER A 273 -21.03 1.76 19.54
CA SER A 273 -20.29 2.97 19.20
C SER A 273 -20.21 3.14 17.68
N TYR A 274 -19.95 2.06 16.92
CA TYR A 274 -20.04 2.09 15.46
C TYR A 274 -21.44 2.50 14.99
N LEU A 275 -22.50 1.89 15.53
CA LEU A 275 -23.88 2.23 15.17
C LEU A 275 -24.19 3.72 15.45
N ASN A 276 -23.78 4.25 16.61
CA ASN A 276 -23.97 5.65 16.95
C ASN A 276 -23.28 6.60 15.95
N ILE A 277 -22.06 6.26 15.52
CA ILE A 277 -21.33 7.03 14.51
C ILE A 277 -22.04 6.95 13.14
N LEU A 278 -22.45 5.75 12.72
CA LEU A 278 -23.11 5.52 11.44
C LEU A 278 -24.46 6.22 11.34
N ALA A 279 -25.22 6.31 12.44
CA ALA A 279 -26.46 7.07 12.52
C ALA A 279 -26.26 8.57 12.21
N LEU A 280 -25.06 9.10 12.45
CA LEU A 280 -24.70 10.49 12.18
C LEU A 280 -24.17 10.71 10.74
N CYS A 281 -24.04 9.66 9.92
CA CYS A 281 -23.44 9.68 8.58
C CYS A 281 -24.47 9.36 7.46
N PRO A 282 -25.55 10.15 7.26
CA PRO A 282 -26.58 9.83 6.26
C PRO A 282 -26.10 9.89 4.80
N GLY A 283 -25.00 10.62 4.54
CA GLY A 283 -24.40 10.78 3.20
C GLY A 283 -23.33 9.76 2.85
N LEU A 284 -23.11 8.74 3.68
CA LEU A 284 -21.99 7.81 3.52
C LEU A 284 -22.15 6.93 2.28
N GLU A 285 -21.12 6.90 1.43
CA GLU A 285 -21.06 6.11 0.20
C GLU A 285 -20.11 4.91 0.31
N SER A 286 -19.03 5.04 1.11
CA SER A 286 -18.05 3.97 1.34
C SER A 286 -17.73 3.86 2.83
N LEU A 287 -17.81 2.64 3.36
CA LEU A 287 -17.56 2.32 4.76
C LEU A 287 -16.57 1.16 4.85
N GLN A 288 -15.48 1.38 5.58
CA GLN A 288 -14.54 0.34 5.95
C GLN A 288 -14.39 0.27 7.47
N ILE A 289 -14.51 -0.93 8.03
CA ILE A 289 -14.31 -1.18 9.45
C ILE A 289 -13.20 -2.24 9.57
N LEU A 290 -12.17 -1.93 10.36
CA LEU A 290 -11.04 -2.79 10.68
C LEU A 290 -11.08 -3.02 12.20
N SER A 291 -11.94 -3.93 12.67
CA SER A 291 -12.22 -4.05 14.10
C SER A 291 -11.54 -5.27 14.71
N GLU A 292 -11.11 -5.17 15.96
CA GLU A 292 -10.96 -6.30 16.87
C GLU A 292 -12.13 -6.20 17.86
N ASP A 293 -13.27 -6.82 17.55
CA ASP A 293 -14.47 -6.69 18.41
C ASP A 293 -14.23 -7.34 19.78
N GLN A 294 -14.51 -6.59 20.84
CA GLN A 294 -14.32 -6.96 22.25
C GLN A 294 -15.54 -7.70 22.84
N GLY A 295 -16.58 -7.99 22.06
CA GLY A 295 -17.57 -9.02 22.41
C GLY A 295 -18.68 -8.58 23.37
N GLU A 296 -19.08 -7.31 23.38
CA GLU A 296 -20.28 -6.90 24.12
C GLU A 296 -21.55 -7.02 23.26
N GLU A 297 -22.35 -8.06 23.54
CA GLU A 297 -23.69 -8.21 22.99
C GLU A 297 -24.64 -7.18 23.62
N ILE A 298 -25.39 -6.45 22.79
CA ILE A 298 -26.37 -5.46 23.26
C ILE A 298 -27.73 -5.77 22.64
N GLU A 299 -28.72 -6.04 23.49
CA GLU A 299 -30.00 -6.61 23.08
C GLU A 299 -30.96 -5.62 22.38
N ASP A 300 -30.87 -4.30 22.60
CA ASP A 300 -31.86 -3.35 22.06
C ASP A 300 -31.25 -2.10 21.38
N GLY A 301 -31.77 -1.76 20.20
CA GLY A 301 -31.39 -0.56 19.44
C GLY A 301 -31.93 -0.58 18.01
N ASP A 302 -32.14 0.61 17.46
CA ASP A 302 -32.84 0.80 16.19
C ASP A 302 -32.01 0.33 14.98
N LEU A 303 -32.71 -0.13 13.94
CA LEU A 303 -32.12 -0.45 12.65
C LEU A 303 -31.65 0.83 11.94
N ILE A 304 -30.37 0.91 11.60
CA ILE A 304 -29.75 2.02 10.87
C ILE A 304 -29.78 1.69 9.38
N THR A 305 -30.38 2.57 8.58
CA THR A 305 -30.39 2.42 7.12
C THR A 305 -29.44 3.41 6.46
N LEU A 306 -28.38 2.91 5.82
CA LEU A 306 -27.39 3.69 5.10
C LEU A 306 -27.80 3.79 3.62
N GLN A 307 -28.66 4.78 3.33
CA GLN A 307 -29.36 4.93 2.04
C GLN A 307 -28.45 5.16 0.83
N ASN A 308 -27.22 5.63 1.05
CA ASN A 308 -26.27 5.99 -0.02
C ASN A 308 -25.07 5.05 -0.08
N LEU A 309 -24.96 4.07 0.83
CA LEU A 309 -23.78 3.23 0.95
C LEU A 309 -23.68 2.26 -0.23
N ARG A 310 -22.63 2.44 -1.03
CA ARG A 310 -22.29 1.63 -2.22
C ARG A 310 -21.25 0.58 -1.89
N GLU A 311 -20.30 0.92 -1.03
CA GLU A 311 -19.18 0.05 -0.65
C GLU A 311 -19.20 -0.21 0.85
N LEU A 312 -19.23 -1.48 1.23
CA LEU A 312 -19.14 -1.94 2.61
C LEU A 312 -18.00 -2.94 2.73
N HIS A 313 -17.00 -2.63 3.56
CA HIS A 313 -15.91 -3.54 3.86
C HIS A 313 -15.80 -3.70 5.38
N ILE A 314 -16.02 -4.90 5.89
CA ILE A 314 -15.81 -5.21 7.30
C ILE A 314 -14.70 -6.25 7.36
N ILE A 315 -13.56 -5.85 7.89
CA ILE A 315 -12.44 -6.72 8.25
C ILE A 315 -12.42 -6.80 9.76
N SER A 316 -12.57 -8.00 10.29
CA SER A 316 -12.53 -8.17 11.73
C SER A 316 -12.12 -9.57 12.13
N TRP A 317 -11.36 -9.70 13.22
CA TRP A 317 -11.00 -11.02 13.73
C TRP A 317 -12.25 -11.74 14.27
N SER A 318 -13.11 -10.99 14.96
CA SER A 318 -14.41 -11.42 15.48
C SER A 318 -15.51 -10.66 14.75
N CYS A 319 -16.55 -11.34 14.28
CA CYS A 319 -17.61 -10.63 13.57
C CYS A 319 -18.39 -9.70 14.51
N PRO A 320 -18.56 -8.41 14.15
CA PRO A 320 -19.40 -7.49 14.91
C PRO A 320 -20.87 -7.78 14.60
N MET A 321 -21.40 -8.87 15.19
CA MET A 321 -22.74 -9.40 14.91
C MET A 321 -23.82 -8.34 15.09
N THR A 322 -23.82 -7.66 16.24
CA THR A 322 -24.76 -6.59 16.58
C THR A 322 -24.74 -5.47 15.55
N LEU A 323 -23.56 -5.13 15.00
CA LEU A 323 -23.43 -4.13 13.95
C LEU A 323 -24.13 -4.61 12.66
N ILE A 324 -23.81 -5.80 12.18
CA ILE A 324 -24.37 -6.35 10.92
C ILE A 324 -25.88 -6.56 11.03
N GLU A 325 -26.38 -7.03 12.17
CA GLU A 325 -27.81 -7.18 12.46
C GLU A 325 -28.59 -5.87 12.38
N ARG A 326 -27.92 -4.74 12.68
CA ARG A 326 -28.57 -3.44 12.80
C ARG A 326 -28.27 -2.45 11.70
N ILE A 327 -27.55 -2.86 10.66
CA ILE A 327 -27.40 -2.06 9.45
C ILE A 327 -28.24 -2.60 8.29
N SER A 328 -28.66 -1.70 7.40
CA SER A 328 -29.31 -2.00 6.12
C SER A 328 -28.79 -1.05 5.05
N CYS A 329 -28.38 -1.60 3.91
CA CYS A 329 -27.71 -0.85 2.84
C CYS A 329 -28.41 -1.08 1.48
N PRO A 330 -29.54 -0.41 1.20
CA PRO A 330 -30.43 -0.71 0.08
C PRO A 330 -29.84 -0.49 -1.33
N VAL A 331 -28.70 0.18 -1.42
CA VAL A 331 -28.04 0.52 -2.70
C VAL A 331 -26.61 -0.01 -2.79
N VAL A 332 -26.27 -0.99 -1.94
CA VAL A 332 -24.91 -1.54 -1.89
C VAL A 332 -24.56 -2.26 -3.20
N GLU A 333 -23.39 -1.91 -3.73
CA GLU A 333 -22.84 -2.41 -4.99
C GLU A 333 -21.63 -3.31 -4.74
N SER A 334 -20.91 -3.09 -3.64
CA SER A 334 -19.74 -3.89 -3.23
C SER A 334 -19.81 -4.22 -1.75
N ILE A 335 -19.71 -5.50 -1.41
CA ILE A 335 -19.58 -5.98 -0.03
C ILE A 335 -18.31 -6.83 0.07
N ALA A 336 -17.52 -6.56 1.10
CA ALA A 336 -16.41 -7.39 1.50
C ALA A 336 -16.53 -7.72 3.00
N PHE A 337 -16.59 -9.00 3.31
CA PHE A 337 -16.57 -9.53 4.67
C PHE A 337 -15.34 -10.37 4.85
N ASP A 338 -14.46 -9.94 5.75
CA ASP A 338 -13.21 -10.59 6.04
C ASP A 338 -13.18 -10.94 7.54
N PHE A 339 -13.47 -12.20 7.87
CA PHE A 339 -13.63 -12.67 9.24
C PHE A 339 -12.78 -13.90 9.51
N SER A 340 -11.92 -13.81 10.52
CA SER A 340 -11.05 -14.93 10.91
C SER A 340 -11.80 -16.04 11.67
N TYR A 341 -12.89 -15.71 12.38
CA TYR A 341 -13.70 -16.69 13.13
C TYR A 341 -15.20 -16.53 12.78
N ALA A 342 -15.80 -17.52 12.10
CA ALA A 342 -17.14 -17.33 11.50
C ALA A 342 -18.22 -18.36 11.81
N TYR A 343 -18.03 -19.24 12.79
CA TYR A 343 -18.95 -20.35 13.08
C TYR A 343 -20.42 -20.00 13.40
N VAL A 344 -20.77 -18.72 13.62
CA VAL A 344 -22.13 -18.30 14.03
C VAL A 344 -22.73 -17.24 13.10
N LEU A 345 -22.06 -16.88 12.00
CA LEU A 345 -22.35 -15.63 11.29
C LEU A 345 -23.44 -15.74 10.23
N GLU A 346 -23.76 -16.95 9.81
CA GLU A 346 -24.63 -17.21 8.67
C GLU A 346 -26.00 -16.55 8.79
N PRO A 347 -26.77 -16.73 9.89
CA PRO A 347 -28.09 -16.10 10.00
C PRO A 347 -28.01 -14.57 9.98
N VAL A 348 -26.92 -14.01 10.50
CA VAL A 348 -26.73 -12.56 10.61
C VAL A 348 -26.39 -11.94 9.28
N VAL A 349 -25.44 -12.53 8.54
CA VAL A 349 -25.09 -12.04 7.21
C VAL A 349 -26.26 -12.24 6.24
N TYR A 350 -26.92 -13.40 6.28
CA TYR A 350 -28.12 -13.62 5.47
C TYR A 350 -29.21 -12.59 5.80
N GLY A 351 -29.50 -12.37 7.08
CA GLY A 351 -30.45 -11.37 7.53
C GLY A 351 -30.07 -9.96 7.04
N PHE A 352 -28.78 -9.62 7.04
CA PHE A 352 -28.29 -8.35 6.48
C PHE A 352 -28.54 -8.24 4.97
N LEU A 353 -28.21 -9.28 4.20
CA LEU A 353 -28.41 -9.31 2.75
C LEU A 353 -29.90 -9.18 2.40
N GLU A 354 -30.78 -9.90 3.11
CA GLU A 354 -32.23 -9.83 2.94
C GLU A 354 -32.76 -8.42 3.26
N ARG A 355 -32.38 -7.84 4.41
CA ARG A 355 -32.76 -6.48 4.79
C ARG A 355 -32.25 -5.42 3.82
N SER A 356 -31.07 -5.64 3.24
CA SER A 356 -30.40 -4.69 2.34
C SER A 356 -30.85 -4.80 0.89
N LYS A 357 -31.69 -5.77 0.51
CA LYS A 357 -32.22 -5.94 -0.85
C LYS A 357 -31.11 -5.80 -1.91
N THR A 358 -30.17 -6.73 -1.90
CA THR A 358 -28.93 -6.73 -2.68
C THR A 358 -29.09 -6.88 -4.20
N ASP A 359 -30.19 -6.39 -4.78
CA ASP A 359 -30.49 -6.39 -6.21
C ASP A 359 -29.42 -5.68 -7.06
N ARG A 360 -28.62 -4.81 -6.42
CA ARG A 360 -27.52 -4.04 -7.03
C ARG A 360 -26.13 -4.54 -6.68
N LEU A 361 -26.02 -5.61 -5.90
CA LEU A 361 -24.72 -6.14 -5.51
C LEU A 361 -23.98 -6.66 -6.74
N HIS A 362 -22.86 -6.00 -7.07
CA HIS A 362 -22.00 -6.33 -8.20
C HIS A 362 -20.75 -7.07 -7.75
N HIS A 363 -20.22 -6.73 -6.59
CA HIS A 363 -19.00 -7.31 -6.04
C HIS A 363 -19.29 -7.90 -4.66
N PHE A 364 -18.98 -9.18 -4.48
CA PHE A 364 -19.06 -9.84 -3.19
C PHE A 364 -17.72 -10.51 -2.90
N HIS A 365 -17.10 -10.12 -1.79
CA HIS A 365 -15.89 -10.73 -1.26
C HIS A 365 -16.23 -11.33 0.11
N CYS A 366 -15.89 -12.59 0.31
CA CYS A 366 -16.00 -13.25 1.58
C CYS A 366 -14.70 -14.03 1.83
N SER A 367 -14.06 -13.82 2.98
CA SER A 367 -12.95 -14.64 3.42
C SER A 367 -13.36 -15.60 4.54
N GLY A 368 -12.46 -16.54 4.82
CA GLY A 368 -12.50 -17.39 6.01
C GLY A 368 -13.67 -18.36 6.05
N GLU A 369 -14.15 -18.61 7.25
CA GLU A 369 -15.18 -19.63 7.51
C GLU A 369 -16.60 -19.18 7.12
N LEU A 370 -16.82 -17.86 6.97
CA LEU A 370 -18.14 -17.31 6.64
C LEU A 370 -18.62 -17.84 5.28
N LEU A 371 -17.66 -18.12 4.40
CA LEU A 371 -17.92 -18.68 3.09
C LEU A 371 -18.75 -19.96 3.18
N PHE A 372 -18.34 -20.92 4.00
CA PHE A 372 -19.00 -22.23 4.05
C PHE A 372 -20.46 -22.11 4.52
N ALA A 373 -20.67 -21.31 5.56
CA ALA A 373 -21.97 -21.15 6.17
C ALA A 373 -22.94 -20.37 5.25
N LEU A 374 -22.45 -19.33 4.57
CA LEU A 374 -23.23 -18.63 3.54
C LEU A 374 -23.62 -19.55 2.38
N LEU A 375 -22.69 -20.36 1.88
CA LEU A 375 -22.98 -21.29 0.80
C LEU A 375 -24.07 -22.30 1.24
N ASP A 376 -23.97 -22.88 2.43
CA ASP A 376 -24.99 -23.83 2.91
C ASP A 376 -26.39 -23.21 3.06
N SER A 377 -26.53 -21.94 3.47
CA SER A 377 -27.85 -21.27 3.51
C SER A 377 -28.33 -20.71 2.18
N LEU A 378 -27.44 -20.43 1.22
CA LEU A 378 -27.86 -20.13 -0.15
C LEU A 378 -28.56 -21.34 -0.81
N GLY A 379 -28.44 -22.54 -0.23
CA GLY A 379 -29.25 -23.74 -0.50
C GLY A 379 -30.76 -23.59 -0.26
N ILE A 380 -31.18 -22.58 0.49
CA ILE A 380 -32.59 -22.23 0.76
C ILE A 380 -33.02 -21.27 -0.36
N PRO A 381 -34.28 -21.27 -0.87
CA PRO A 381 -34.73 -20.35 -1.93
C PRO A 381 -34.46 -18.89 -1.54
N SER A 382 -33.29 -18.43 -1.94
CA SER A 382 -32.66 -17.21 -1.48
C SER A 382 -33.06 -16.06 -2.39
N PRO A 383 -32.94 -14.81 -1.94
CA PRO A 383 -32.85 -13.70 -2.88
C PRO A 383 -31.60 -13.95 -3.72
N GLY A 384 -31.78 -14.53 -4.92
CA GLY A 384 -30.66 -14.71 -5.86
C GLY A 384 -29.93 -13.39 -6.07
N PHE A 385 -28.70 -13.44 -6.57
CA PHE A 385 -27.89 -12.24 -6.83
C PHE A 385 -27.87 -11.94 -8.34
N PRO A 386 -28.98 -11.44 -8.92
CA PRO A 386 -29.11 -11.27 -10.37
C PRO A 386 -28.15 -10.23 -10.97
N SER A 387 -27.50 -9.44 -10.13
CA SER A 387 -26.58 -8.38 -10.52
C SER A 387 -25.11 -8.66 -10.19
N LEU A 388 -24.80 -9.81 -9.58
CA LEU A 388 -23.43 -10.12 -9.16
C LEU A 388 -22.54 -10.34 -10.39
N VAL A 389 -21.47 -9.55 -10.50
CA VAL A 389 -20.50 -9.57 -11.59
C VAL A 389 -19.20 -10.22 -11.12
N SER A 390 -18.81 -9.99 -9.88
CA SER A 390 -17.56 -10.48 -9.29
C SER A 390 -17.83 -11.16 -7.96
N LEU A 391 -17.37 -12.40 -7.83
CA LEU A 391 -17.35 -13.15 -6.59
C LEU A 391 -15.90 -13.47 -6.23
N LYS A 392 -15.43 -13.00 -5.09
CA LYS A 392 -14.11 -13.33 -4.53
C LYS A 392 -14.31 -14.15 -3.27
N LEU A 393 -13.70 -15.32 -3.24
CA LEU A 393 -13.73 -16.26 -2.13
C LEU A 393 -12.30 -16.45 -1.65
N ASP A 394 -12.05 -16.18 -0.37
CA ASP A 394 -10.72 -16.27 0.21
C ASP A 394 -10.71 -17.32 1.32
N ARG A 395 -10.01 -18.44 1.12
CA ARG A 395 -9.98 -19.54 2.07
C ARG A 395 -8.74 -19.39 2.94
N GLU A 396 -8.97 -18.95 4.17
CA GLU A 396 -7.95 -18.97 5.21
C GLU A 396 -7.73 -20.39 5.74
N HIS A 397 -6.49 -20.66 6.15
CA HIS A 397 -5.97 -21.98 6.48
C HIS A 397 -6.58 -22.48 7.81
N ASN A 398 -7.67 -23.26 7.75
CA ASN A 398 -8.18 -23.95 8.93
C ASN A 398 -8.46 -25.44 8.62
N ASP A 399 -7.86 -26.31 9.43
CA ASP A 399 -7.49 -27.69 9.08
C ASP A 399 -8.61 -28.75 9.16
N ASP A 400 -9.83 -28.42 9.60
CA ASP A 400 -10.80 -29.45 10.04
C ASP A 400 -12.16 -29.50 9.30
N HIS A 401 -12.36 -28.72 8.24
CA HIS A 401 -13.63 -28.72 7.49
C HIS A 401 -13.47 -29.12 6.02
N ASP A 402 -13.81 -30.39 5.75
CA ASP A 402 -13.86 -31.06 4.44
C ASP A 402 -14.98 -30.55 3.50
N LEU A 403 -15.56 -29.37 3.76
CA LEU A 403 -16.61 -28.82 2.89
C LEU A 403 -15.97 -28.24 1.63
N ASN A 404 -16.14 -28.97 0.55
CA ASN A 404 -15.62 -28.60 -0.75
C ASN A 404 -16.46 -27.43 -1.31
N ILE A 405 -15.91 -26.20 -1.33
CA ILE A 405 -16.54 -25.02 -1.97
C ILE A 405 -17.05 -25.35 -3.39
N PHE A 406 -16.34 -26.26 -4.07
CA PHE A 406 -16.67 -26.70 -5.40
C PHE A 406 -17.92 -27.59 -5.44
N ASP A 407 -18.20 -28.40 -4.41
CA ASP A 407 -19.44 -29.18 -4.33
C ASP A 407 -20.65 -28.27 -4.26
N PHE A 408 -20.58 -27.15 -3.52
CA PHE A 408 -21.66 -26.18 -3.48
C PHE A 408 -21.89 -25.54 -4.86
N LEU A 409 -20.84 -25.04 -5.49
CA LEU A 409 -20.95 -24.38 -6.80
C LEU A 409 -21.45 -25.35 -7.90
N THR A 410 -21.16 -26.64 -7.77
CA THR A 410 -21.54 -27.67 -8.75
C THR A 410 -22.88 -28.37 -8.46
N ARG A 411 -23.50 -28.16 -7.29
CA ARG A 411 -24.85 -28.70 -6.98
C ARG A 411 -25.87 -28.20 -8.02
N GLU A 412 -26.62 -29.14 -8.61
CA GLU A 412 -27.67 -28.83 -9.60
C GLU A 412 -28.71 -27.86 -9.00
N GLY A 413 -28.86 -26.67 -9.61
CA GLY A 413 -29.88 -25.69 -9.24
C GLY A 413 -29.36 -24.28 -8.93
N HIS A 414 -28.15 -24.14 -8.37
CA HIS A 414 -27.57 -22.82 -8.03
C HIS A 414 -27.06 -22.04 -9.25
N ALA A 415 -27.16 -22.66 -10.43
CA ALA A 415 -26.61 -22.10 -11.64
C ALA A 415 -27.29 -20.82 -12.11
N ASP A 416 -28.60 -20.76 -11.87
CA ASP A 416 -29.45 -19.66 -12.30
C ASP A 416 -29.42 -18.48 -11.31
N GLU A 417 -28.77 -18.63 -10.14
CA GLU A 417 -28.72 -17.62 -9.08
C GLU A 417 -27.74 -16.47 -9.38
N PHE A 418 -26.78 -16.70 -10.29
CA PHE A 418 -25.72 -15.74 -10.64
C PHE A 418 -25.63 -15.48 -12.16
N PRO A 419 -26.71 -14.99 -12.80
CA PRO A 419 -26.80 -14.89 -14.26
C PRO A 419 -25.81 -13.90 -14.90
N LYS A 420 -25.20 -13.01 -14.13
CA LYS A 420 -24.26 -11.97 -14.61
C LYS A 420 -22.81 -12.17 -14.12
N LEU A 421 -22.49 -13.31 -13.51
CA LEU A 421 -21.15 -13.52 -12.95
C LEU A 421 -20.11 -13.59 -14.06
N GLU A 422 -19.23 -12.59 -14.12
CA GLU A 422 -18.14 -12.50 -15.10
C GLU A 422 -16.78 -12.90 -14.51
N ARG A 423 -16.62 -12.73 -13.18
CA ARG A 423 -15.37 -12.96 -12.48
C ARG A 423 -15.60 -13.80 -11.23
N LEU A 424 -14.86 -14.90 -11.14
CA LEU A 424 -14.74 -15.73 -9.94
C LEU A 424 -13.26 -15.78 -9.56
N GLU A 425 -12.93 -15.25 -8.39
CA GLU A 425 -11.60 -15.34 -7.79
C GLU A 425 -11.71 -16.26 -6.57
N ILE A 426 -10.96 -17.36 -6.57
CA ILE A 426 -10.81 -18.24 -5.41
C ILE A 426 -9.36 -18.13 -5.00
N LEU A 427 -9.10 -17.53 -3.84
CA LEU A 427 -7.83 -17.57 -3.17
C LEU A 427 -7.88 -18.74 -2.21
N ASP A 428 -7.00 -19.72 -2.40
CA ASP A 428 -6.83 -20.81 -1.45
C ASP A 428 -5.39 -20.74 -0.95
N HIS A 429 -5.25 -20.52 0.35
CA HIS A 429 -3.96 -20.50 1.02
C HIS A 429 -3.48 -21.90 1.41
N ASP A 430 -4.32 -22.94 1.23
CA ASP A 430 -3.95 -24.33 1.49
C ASP A 430 -3.13 -24.95 0.34
N PRO A 431 -1.86 -25.36 0.59
CA PRO A 431 -1.06 -26.06 -0.41
C PRO A 431 -1.61 -27.44 -0.80
N SER A 432 -2.62 -27.97 -0.09
CA SER A 432 -3.26 -29.26 -0.39
C SER A 432 -4.28 -29.21 -1.56
N PHE A 433 -4.51 -28.02 -2.14
CA PHE A 433 -5.44 -27.76 -3.23
C PHE A 433 -5.34 -28.76 -4.39
N ARG A 434 -6.45 -29.44 -4.72
CA ARG A 434 -6.48 -30.46 -5.78
C ARG A 434 -6.84 -29.83 -7.14
N PRO A 435 -6.03 -30.03 -8.19
CA PRO A 435 -6.32 -29.49 -9.53
C PRO A 435 -7.68 -29.92 -10.13
N GLU A 436 -8.23 -31.05 -9.68
CA GLU A 436 -9.50 -31.62 -10.14
C GLU A 436 -10.72 -30.77 -9.70
N GLU A 437 -10.62 -30.11 -8.56
CA GLU A 437 -11.66 -29.22 -8.02
C GLU A 437 -11.75 -27.95 -8.86
N LEU A 438 -10.59 -27.36 -9.19
CA LEU A 438 -10.49 -26.23 -10.12
C LEU A 438 -11.13 -26.54 -11.48
N GLU A 439 -10.88 -27.72 -12.05
CA GLU A 439 -11.44 -28.09 -13.34
C GLU A 439 -12.97 -28.23 -13.29
N SER A 440 -13.54 -28.68 -12.16
CA SER A 440 -14.98 -28.76 -11.95
C SER A 440 -15.64 -27.37 -11.94
N CYS A 441 -15.02 -26.41 -11.26
CA CYS A 441 -15.43 -24.99 -11.29
C CYS A 441 -15.30 -24.39 -12.69
N LEU A 442 -14.21 -24.68 -13.39
CA LEU A 442 -14.00 -24.21 -14.75
C LEU A 442 -15.03 -24.82 -15.72
N GLN A 443 -15.40 -26.08 -15.54
CA GLN A 443 -16.42 -26.75 -16.35
C GLN A 443 -17.80 -26.12 -16.13
N MET A 444 -18.14 -25.76 -14.89
CA MET A 444 -19.33 -24.98 -14.57
C MET A 444 -19.32 -23.62 -15.28
N ILE A 445 -18.25 -22.82 -15.15
CA ILE A 445 -18.14 -21.50 -15.79
C ILE A 445 -18.22 -21.63 -17.32
N ARG A 446 -17.49 -22.60 -17.90
CA ARG A 446 -17.47 -22.89 -19.35
C ARG A 446 -18.85 -23.28 -19.87
N SER A 447 -19.65 -24.02 -19.10
CA SER A 447 -21.00 -24.41 -19.49
C SER A 447 -21.97 -23.22 -19.64
N ARG A 448 -21.66 -22.08 -18.99
CA ARG A 448 -22.52 -20.88 -18.93
C ARG A 448 -22.04 -19.73 -19.80
N LEU A 449 -20.74 -19.66 -20.05
CA LEU A 449 -20.18 -18.74 -21.02
C LEU A 449 -20.46 -19.28 -22.44
N GLU A 450 -21.60 -18.92 -23.05
CA GLU A 450 -21.79 -18.93 -24.52
C GLU A 450 -20.86 -17.88 -25.18
N VAL A 451 -19.60 -17.85 -24.80
CA VAL A 451 -18.70 -16.75 -25.07
C VAL A 451 -17.64 -17.20 -26.06
N SER A 452 -17.41 -16.34 -27.05
CA SER A 452 -16.33 -16.45 -28.03
C SER A 452 -15.02 -16.95 -27.39
N PRO A 453 -14.31 -17.90 -28.03
CA PRO A 453 -13.01 -18.42 -27.58
C PRO A 453 -12.00 -17.35 -27.13
N ASP A 454 -12.07 -16.15 -27.68
CA ASP A 454 -11.16 -15.05 -27.38
C ASP A 454 -11.34 -14.45 -25.97
N LYS A 455 -12.58 -14.37 -25.46
CA LYS A 455 -12.85 -13.90 -24.09
C LYS A 455 -12.53 -14.98 -23.05
N LEU A 456 -12.72 -16.25 -23.40
CA LEU A 456 -12.22 -17.40 -22.62
C LEU A 456 -10.70 -17.35 -22.48
N ALA A 457 -9.97 -17.03 -23.55
CA ALA A 457 -8.52 -16.85 -23.51
C ALA A 457 -8.07 -15.62 -22.69
N GLN A 458 -8.90 -14.57 -22.61
CA GLN A 458 -8.63 -13.39 -21.80
C GLN A 458 -8.87 -13.66 -20.31
N GLY A 459 -9.94 -14.38 -19.95
CA GLY A 459 -10.17 -14.91 -18.61
C GLY A 459 -9.09 -15.88 -18.15
N TRP A 460 -8.58 -16.73 -19.06
CA TRP A 460 -7.46 -17.63 -18.80
C TRP A 460 -6.19 -16.89 -18.38
N ARG A 461 -5.88 -15.74 -19.00
CA ARG A 461 -4.71 -14.92 -18.62
C ARG A 461 -4.88 -14.21 -17.28
N ALA A 462 -6.12 -13.95 -16.85
CA ALA A 462 -6.41 -13.40 -15.52
C ALA A 462 -6.24 -14.47 -14.43
N LEU A 463 -6.78 -15.67 -14.65
CA LEU A 463 -6.64 -16.82 -13.73
C LEU A 463 -5.19 -17.31 -13.60
N GLN A 464 -4.40 -17.33 -14.69
CA GLN A 464 -2.98 -17.72 -14.63
C GLN A 464 -2.09 -16.78 -13.79
N ARG A 465 -2.51 -15.54 -13.52
CA ARG A 465 -1.77 -14.66 -12.59
C ARG A 465 -2.00 -15.03 -11.13
N VAL A 466 -3.14 -15.64 -10.80
CA VAL A 466 -3.55 -15.98 -9.43
C VAL A 466 -2.84 -17.26 -8.95
N VAL A 467 -2.62 -18.23 -9.84
CA VAL A 467 -2.02 -19.54 -9.49
C VAL A 467 -0.48 -19.51 -9.34
N VAL A 468 0.20 -18.44 -9.79
CA VAL A 468 1.68 -18.41 -9.84
C VAL A 468 2.33 -17.72 -8.62
N GLN A 469 1.56 -17.08 -7.73
CA GLN A 469 2.13 -16.40 -6.54
C GLN A 469 2.26 -17.29 -5.29
N SER A 470 1.77 -18.54 -5.30
CA SER A 470 1.75 -19.43 -4.12
C SER A 470 2.89 -20.46 -4.04
N GLY A 471 4.00 -20.29 -4.76
CA GLY A 471 5.08 -21.28 -4.71
C GLY A 471 6.45 -20.74 -5.05
N GLU A 472 7.11 -20.13 -4.07
CA GLU A 472 8.55 -20.19 -3.78
C GLU A 472 8.95 -19.00 -2.89
N GLU A 473 8.96 -19.16 -1.57
CA GLU A 473 10.02 -18.63 -0.68
C GLU A 473 9.84 -19.14 0.77
N GLU A 474 10.96 -19.56 1.36
CA GLU A 474 11.09 -20.45 2.52
C GLU A 474 10.60 -19.88 3.87
N SER A 475 10.19 -20.80 4.74
CA SER A 475 9.64 -20.58 6.09
C SER A 475 10.67 -20.08 7.11
N GLU A 476 10.39 -18.95 7.74
CA GLU A 476 10.80 -18.65 9.13
C GLU A 476 9.58 -18.13 9.90
N GLU A 477 9.33 -18.72 11.08
CA GLU A 477 8.24 -18.38 11.99
C GLU A 477 8.24 -16.88 12.33
N LEU A 478 7.24 -16.16 11.80
CA LEU A 478 7.01 -14.74 12.05
C LEU A 478 5.77 -14.59 12.94
N SER A 479 5.88 -13.79 14.01
CA SER A 479 4.74 -13.47 14.87
C SER A 479 3.63 -12.74 14.07
N PRO A 480 2.34 -12.91 14.41
CA PRO A 480 1.19 -12.40 13.63
C PRO A 480 1.27 -10.90 13.27
N LEU A 481 1.74 -10.05 14.20
CA LEU A 481 1.95 -8.61 13.96
C LEU A 481 2.99 -8.30 12.86
N LYS A 482 3.99 -9.16 12.64
CA LYS A 482 4.97 -9.00 11.55
C LYS A 482 4.41 -9.47 10.20
N ALA A 483 3.46 -10.40 10.18
CA ALA A 483 2.76 -10.79 8.95
C ALA A 483 1.89 -9.64 8.43
N MET A 484 1.10 -9.00 9.31
CA MET A 484 0.33 -7.79 8.96
C MET A 484 1.22 -6.61 8.52
N ARG A 485 2.36 -6.39 9.20
CA ARG A 485 3.33 -5.36 8.79
C ARG A 485 3.97 -5.66 7.43
N ARG A 486 4.22 -6.94 7.10
CA ARG A 486 4.71 -7.35 5.77
C ARG A 486 3.68 -7.11 4.67
N PHE A 487 2.39 -7.36 4.92
CA PHE A 487 1.32 -7.04 3.98
C PHE A 487 1.20 -5.54 3.71
N HIS A 488 1.43 -4.71 4.74
CA HIS A 488 1.47 -3.25 4.62
C HIS A 488 2.74 -2.74 3.88
N GLU A 489 3.92 -3.27 4.18
CA GLU A 489 5.20 -2.88 3.56
C GLU A 489 5.35 -3.33 2.10
N GLN A 490 4.64 -4.39 1.68
CA GLN A 490 4.64 -4.89 0.30
C GLN A 490 3.69 -4.14 -0.65
N GLY A 491 3.00 -3.09 -0.18
CA GLY A 491 2.18 -2.24 -1.04
C GLY A 491 0.91 -2.93 -1.60
N LEU A 492 0.47 -4.03 -0.99
CA LEU A 492 -0.67 -4.84 -1.43
C LEU A 492 -2.06 -4.21 -1.17
N LEU A 493 -2.10 -2.94 -0.77
CA LEU A 493 -3.31 -2.13 -0.64
C LEU A 493 -3.40 -0.97 -1.66
N VAL A 494 -2.52 -0.92 -2.66
CA VAL A 494 -2.62 0.03 -3.78
C VAL A 494 -2.98 -0.72 -5.06
N GLY A 495 -4.28 -0.96 -5.20
CA GLY A 495 -4.84 -1.68 -6.35
C GLY A 495 -6.23 -1.22 -6.76
N LEU A 496 -6.66 -0.02 -6.39
CA LEU A 496 -7.85 0.63 -6.96
C LEU A 496 -7.61 2.14 -7.11
N LEU A 497 -7.20 2.53 -8.33
CA LEU A 497 -7.44 3.84 -8.93
C LEU A 497 -8.16 3.62 -10.25
#